data_AF-A0A1I5T7Q0-F1
#
_entry.id   AF-A0A1I5T7Q0-F1
#
_cell.length_a   1.000
_cell.length_b   1.000
_cell.length_c   1.000
_cell.angle_alpha   90.00
_cell.angle_beta   90.00
_cell.angle_gamma   90.00
#
_symmetry.space_group_name_H-M   'P 1'
#
loop_
_entity.id
_entity.type
_entity.pdbx_description
1 polymer ?
#
loop_
_entity_poly.entity_id
_entity_poly.type
_entity_poly.pdbx_seq_one_letter_code
_entity_poly.pdbx_strand_id
1 'polypeptide(L)'
;MDAYDKKAQEEAVIKHYQQQEETMILLFCQWCVNHDLDPATLYQEAYPAQLVPKQLEEINEQTVGKEEGLDVDTALLIDVMSQFSNNDLAFVVNNYDEQLKQKQKK
;
A
#
# COMPACT_ATOMS: atom_id res chain seq x y z
N MET A 1 -18.79 -11.60 34.10
CA MET A 1 -18.58 -10.34 33.37
C MET A 1 -17.40 -10.47 32.38
N ASP A 2 -16.56 -11.50 32.51
CA ASP A 2 -15.18 -11.50 31.98
C ASP A 2 -15.01 -12.01 30.53
N ALA A 3 -15.97 -12.75 29.98
CA ALA A 3 -15.87 -13.29 28.62
C ALA A 3 -16.25 -12.27 27.53
N TYR A 4 -17.14 -11.33 27.85
CA TYR A 4 -17.59 -10.29 26.90
C TYR A 4 -16.50 -9.24 26.69
N ASP A 5 -15.83 -8.80 27.76
CA ASP A 5 -14.74 -7.82 27.69
C ASP A 5 -13.55 -8.36 26.91
N LYS A 6 -13.21 -9.66 27.05
CA LYS A 6 -12.13 -10.27 26.27
C LYS A 6 -12.45 -10.31 24.76
N LYS A 7 -13.68 -10.70 24.39
CA LYS A 7 -14.10 -10.73 22.98
C LYS A 7 -14.12 -9.33 22.36
N ALA A 8 -14.62 -8.33 23.08
CA ALA A 8 -14.61 -6.94 22.62
C ALA A 8 -13.18 -6.39 22.44
N GLN A 9 -12.24 -6.78 23.30
CA GLN A 9 -10.83 -6.42 23.14
C GLN A 9 -10.18 -7.09 21.91
N GLU A 10 -10.44 -8.38 21.68
CA GLU A 10 -9.95 -9.10 20.50
C GLU A 10 -10.48 -8.49 19.20
N GLU A 11 -11.78 -8.16 19.14
CA GLU A 11 -12.40 -7.50 18.00
C GLU A 11 -11.80 -6.11 17.74
N ALA A 12 -11.51 -5.34 18.80
CA ALA A 12 -10.87 -4.02 18.67
C ALA A 12 -9.45 -4.13 18.10
N VAL A 13 -8.68 -5.14 18.52
CA VAL A 13 -7.33 -5.39 17.99
C VAL A 13 -7.39 -5.75 16.51
N ILE A 14 -8.26 -6.68 16.11
CA ILE A 14 -8.41 -7.09 14.70
C ILE A 14 -8.79 -5.88 13.84
N LYS A 15 -9.78 -5.10 14.28
CA LYS A 15 -10.23 -3.91 13.55
C LYS A 15 -9.11 -2.89 13.38
N HIS A 16 -8.30 -2.70 14.42
CA HIS A 16 -7.18 -1.78 14.34
C HIS A 16 -6.14 -2.21 13.30
N TYR A 17 -5.78 -3.50 13.28
CA TYR A 17 -4.88 -4.03 12.25
C TYR A 17 -5.43 -3.86 10.83
N GLN A 18 -6.73 -4.15 10.62
CA GLN A 18 -7.37 -3.97 9.31
C GLN A 18 -7.32 -2.51 8.85
N GLN A 19 -7.58 -1.55 9.74
CA GLN A 19 -7.50 -0.13 9.41
C GLN A 19 -6.09 0.32 9.04
N GLN A 20 -5.07 -0.23 9.71
CA GLN A 20 -3.69 0.09 9.37
C GLN A 20 -3.28 -0.51 8.01
N GLU A 21 -3.75 -1.73 7.70
CA GLU A 21 -3.55 -2.37 6.39
C GLU A 21 -4.21 -1.55 5.27
N GLU A 22 -5.45 -1.12 5.45
CA GLU A 22 -6.15 -0.23 4.51
C GLU A 22 -5.37 1.06 4.27
N THR A 23 -4.81 1.64 5.34
CA THR A 23 -3.98 2.85 5.23
C THR A 23 -2.70 2.59 4.44
N MET A 24 -2.05 1.44 4.64
CA MET A 24 -0.86 1.05 3.88
C MET A 24 -1.19 0.87 2.39
N ILE A 25 -2.30 0.21 2.05
CA ILE A 25 -2.76 0.04 0.67
C ILE A 25 -3.08 1.41 0.04
N LEU A 26 -3.73 2.31 0.78
CA LEU A 26 -4.04 3.66 0.29
C LEU A 26 -2.76 4.46 -0.03
N LEU A 27 -1.75 4.41 0.85
CA LEU A 27 -0.46 5.06 0.60
C LEU A 27 0.22 4.49 -0.65
N PHE A 28 0.15 3.17 -0.85
CA PHE A 28 0.67 2.53 -2.05
C PHE A 28 -0.07 2.98 -3.32
N CYS A 29 -1.40 2.96 -3.32
CA CYS A 29 -2.19 3.41 -4.47
C CYS A 29 -1.93 4.89 -4.77
N GLN A 30 -1.89 5.73 -3.74
CA GLN A 30 -1.61 7.16 -3.89
C GLN A 30 -0.21 7.40 -4.48
N TRP A 31 0.82 6.68 -4.01
CA TRP A 31 2.17 6.75 -4.58
C TRP A 31 2.20 6.34 -6.06
N CYS A 32 1.50 5.27 -6.43
CA CYS A 32 1.38 4.88 -7.84
C CYS A 32 0.74 6.01 -8.67
N VAL A 33 -0.32 6.64 -8.16
CA VAL A 33 -0.92 7.82 -8.78
C VAL A 33 0.08 8.97 -8.87
N ASN A 34 0.84 9.30 -7.83
CA ASN A 34 1.87 10.35 -7.87
C ASN A 34 2.86 10.13 -9.05
N HIS A 35 3.08 8.88 -9.46
CA HIS A 35 4.04 8.50 -10.50
C HIS A 35 3.46 7.98 -11.83
N ASP A 36 2.15 8.10 -12.05
CA ASP A 36 1.47 7.57 -13.27
C ASP A 36 1.64 6.05 -13.45
N LEU A 37 1.64 5.31 -12.36
CA LEU A 37 1.76 3.86 -12.32
C LEU A 37 0.42 3.20 -11.96
N ASP A 38 0.24 1.96 -12.39
CA ASP A 38 -0.91 1.13 -12.02
C ASP A 38 -0.54 0.23 -10.80
N PRO A 39 -1.21 0.39 -9.64
CA PRO A 39 -0.94 -0.43 -8.46
C PRO A 39 -1.11 -1.93 -8.70
N ALA A 40 -2.07 -2.33 -9.53
CA ALA A 40 -2.33 -3.74 -9.81
C ALA A 40 -1.17 -4.37 -10.58
N THR A 41 -0.59 -3.64 -11.54
CA THR A 41 0.60 -4.06 -12.28
C THR A 41 1.80 -4.26 -11.34
N LEU A 42 2.09 -3.30 -10.47
CA LEU A 42 3.22 -3.40 -9.52
C LEU A 42 3.01 -4.54 -8.52
N TYR A 43 1.77 -4.72 -8.04
CA TYR A 43 1.43 -5.83 -7.15
C TYR A 43 1.66 -7.19 -7.82
N GLN A 44 1.22 -7.36 -9.07
CA GLN A 44 1.43 -8.60 -9.82
C GLN A 44 2.91 -8.86 -10.14
N GLU A 45 3.71 -7.81 -10.33
CA GLU A 45 5.16 -7.98 -10.51
C GLU A 45 5.82 -8.51 -9.23
N ALA A 46 5.42 -8.02 -8.06
CA ALA A 46 5.90 -8.51 -6.77
C ALA A 46 5.42 -9.94 -6.47
N TYR A 47 4.17 -10.25 -6.84
CA TYR A 47 3.53 -11.53 -6.53
C TYR A 47 2.88 -12.18 -7.76
N PRO A 48 3.66 -12.68 -8.75
CA PRO A 48 3.11 -13.16 -10.04
C PRO A 48 2.15 -14.35 -9.94
N ALA A 49 2.23 -15.12 -8.86
CA ALA A 49 1.36 -16.27 -8.62
C ALA A 49 0.08 -15.91 -7.84
N GLN A 50 -0.05 -14.67 -7.36
CA GLN A 50 -1.20 -14.21 -6.58
C GLN A 50 -2.15 -13.40 -7.46
N LEU A 51 -3.45 -13.55 -7.18
CA LEU A 51 -4.44 -12.63 -7.72
C LEU A 51 -4.33 -11.30 -6.99
N VAL A 52 -4.67 -10.21 -7.68
CA VAL A 52 -4.76 -8.89 -7.05
C VAL A 52 -5.83 -8.94 -5.95
N PRO A 53 -5.51 -8.50 -4.72
CA PRO A 53 -6.47 -8.47 -3.63
C PRO A 53 -7.61 -7.52 -3.95
N LYS A 54 -8.85 -7.95 -3.67
CA LYS A 54 -10.04 -7.11 -3.84
C LYS A 54 -9.95 -5.78 -3.10
N GLN A 55 -9.35 -5.78 -1.90
CA GLN A 55 -9.13 -4.55 -1.12
C GLN A 55 -8.23 -3.55 -1.84
N LEU A 56 -7.22 -4.03 -2.59
CA LEU A 56 -6.36 -3.17 -3.38
C LEU A 56 -7.15 -2.51 -4.51
N GLU A 57 -8.00 -3.27 -5.21
CA GLU A 57 -8.89 -2.72 -6.24
C GLU A 57 -9.86 -1.68 -5.66
N GLU A 58 -10.53 -2.02 -4.56
CA GLU A 58 -11.51 -1.14 -3.91
C GLU A 58 -10.90 0.17 -3.39
N ILE A 59 -9.66 0.12 -2.87
CA ILE A 59 -8.96 1.32 -2.39
C ILE A 59 -8.39 2.12 -3.56
N ASN A 60 -7.90 1.46 -4.61
CA ASN A 60 -7.44 2.14 -5.81
C ASN A 60 -8.56 2.96 -6.47
N GLU A 61 -9.78 2.43 -6.53
CA GLU A 61 -10.97 3.16 -7.04
C GLU A 61 -11.31 4.42 -6.24
N GLN A 62 -10.93 4.47 -4.96
CA GLN A 62 -11.16 5.59 -4.06
C GLN A 62 -10.00 6.60 -4.05
N THR A 63 -8.89 6.28 -4.72
CA THR A 63 -7.69 7.14 -4.74
C THR A 63 -7.95 8.37 -5.60
N VAL A 64 -7.53 9.53 -5.10
CA VAL A 64 -7.71 10.82 -5.79
C VAL A 64 -6.55 11.12 -6.73
N GLY A 65 -6.75 12.04 -7.67
CA GLY A 65 -5.71 12.46 -8.61
C GLY A 65 -4.51 13.13 -7.93
N LYS A 66 -3.38 13.22 -8.64
CA LYS A 66 -2.10 13.75 -8.11
C LYS A 66 -2.21 15.13 -7.45
N GLU A 67 -3.05 16.00 -7.98
CA GLU A 67 -3.23 17.38 -7.51
C GLU A 67 -4.02 17.46 -6.19
N GLU A 68 -4.86 16.45 -5.92
CA GLU A 68 -5.76 16.41 -4.76
C GLU A 68 -5.25 15.45 -3.66
N GLY A 69 -4.35 14.54 -4.03
CA GLY A 69 -3.80 13.51 -3.17
C GLY A 69 -2.58 13.96 -2.36
N LEU A 70 -2.19 13.09 -1.42
CA LEU A 70 -0.92 13.23 -0.72
C LEU A 70 0.24 13.00 -1.71
N ASP A 71 1.31 13.79 -1.60
CA ASP A 71 2.60 13.44 -2.19
C ASP A 71 3.30 12.43 -1.27
N VAL A 72 3.28 11.16 -1.66
CA VAL A 72 3.81 10.08 -0.83
C VAL A 72 5.32 9.96 -1.04
N ASP A 73 6.10 10.12 0.03
CA ASP A 73 7.53 9.86 -0.01
C ASP A 73 7.81 8.35 -0.16
N THR A 74 8.64 7.99 -1.15
CA THR A 74 8.97 6.58 -1.45
C THR A 74 9.63 5.87 -0.26
N ALA A 75 10.51 6.53 0.49
CA ALA A 75 11.19 5.90 1.61
C ALA A 75 10.21 5.59 2.75
N LEU A 76 9.32 6.53 3.06
CA LEU A 76 8.22 6.31 4.01
C LEU A 76 7.34 5.14 3.57
N LEU A 77 6.98 5.05 2.29
CA LEU A 77 6.16 3.95 1.78
C LEU A 77 6.85 2.59 1.95
N ILE A 78 8.13 2.49 1.61
CA ILE A 78 8.94 1.27 1.76
C ILE A 78 9.00 0.84 3.23
N ASP A 79 9.23 1.79 4.14
CA ASP A 79 9.26 1.52 5.59
C ASP A 79 7.91 1.01 6.11
N VAL A 80 6.80 1.60 5.64
CA VAL A 80 5.45 1.14 5.97
C VAL A 80 5.21 -0.26 5.42
N MET A 81 5.48 -0.52 4.14
CA MET A 81 5.30 -1.85 3.53
C MET A 81 6.08 -2.95 4.26
N SER A 82 7.30 -2.64 4.68
CA SER A 82 8.17 -3.58 5.41
C SER A 82 7.56 -3.98 6.77
N GLN A 83 6.87 -3.06 7.45
CA GLN A 83 6.15 -3.36 8.71
C GLN A 83 5.00 -4.35 8.51
N PHE A 84 4.38 -4.37 7.33
CA PHE A 84 3.35 -5.33 6.94
C PHE A 84 3.91 -6.60 6.28
N SER A 85 5.23 -6.80 6.32
CA SER A 85 5.91 -7.92 5.63
C SER A 85 5.72 -7.95 4.11
N ASN A 86 5.38 -6.82 3.49
CA ASN A 86 5.24 -6.67 2.03
C ASN A 86 6.59 -6.32 1.38
N ASN A 87 7.64 -7.09 1.69
CA ASN A 87 9.01 -6.77 1.30
C ASN A 87 9.24 -6.85 -0.21
N ASP A 88 8.62 -7.82 -0.91
CA ASP A 88 8.74 -7.95 -2.36
C ASP A 88 8.09 -6.76 -3.07
N LEU A 89 6.94 -6.30 -2.57
CA LEU A 89 6.28 -5.11 -3.09
C LEU A 89 7.12 -3.85 -2.83
N ALA A 90 7.71 -3.72 -1.65
CA ALA A 90 8.61 -2.63 -1.32
C ALA A 90 9.85 -2.59 -2.24
N PHE A 91 10.38 -3.77 -2.60
CA PHE A 91 11.48 -3.89 -3.55
C PHE A 91 11.07 -3.42 -4.97
N VAL A 92 9.89 -3.84 -5.45
CA VAL A 92 9.35 -3.36 -6.74
C VAL A 92 9.19 -1.84 -6.73
N VAL A 93 8.58 -1.27 -5.69
CA VAL A 93 8.44 0.19 -5.52
C VAL A 93 9.80 0.90 -5.60
N ASN A 94 10.82 0.41 -4.88
CA ASN A 94 12.16 0.99 -4.95
C ASN A 94 12.75 0.95 -6.36
N ASN A 95 12.60 -0.17 -7.08
CA ASN A 95 13.11 -0.28 -8.46
C ASN A 95 12.43 0.70 -9.41
N TYR A 96 11.11 0.92 -9.27
CA TYR A 96 10.39 1.90 -10.07
C TYR A 96 10.83 3.32 -9.74
N ASP A 97 10.98 3.66 -8.46
CA ASP A 97 11.48 4.97 -8.02
C ASP A 97 12.87 5.28 -8.60
N GLU A 98 13.79 4.32 -8.54
CA GLU A 98 15.13 4.47 -9.14
C GLU A 98 15.06 4.71 -10.65
N GLN A 99 14.20 3.98 -11.37
CA GLN A 99 14.00 4.16 -12.80
C GLN A 99 13.42 5.53 -13.16
N LEU A 100 12.44 6.02 -12.38
CA LEU A 100 11.84 7.34 -12.55
C LEU A 100 12.90 8.43 -12.35
N LYS A 101 13.72 8.32 -11.29
CA LYS A 101 14.85 9.23 -11.02
C LYS A 101 15.89 9.23 -12.14
N GLN A 102 16.14 8.10 -12.79
CA GLN A 102 17.05 8.01 -13.94
C GLN A 102 16.48 8.67 -15.19
N LYS A 103 15.17 8.50 -15.45
CA LYS A 103 14.49 9.13 -16.60
C LYS A 103 14.47 10.66 -16.50
N GLN A 104 14.33 11.21 -15.31
CA GLN A 104 14.32 12.66 -15.07
C GLN A 104 15.72 13.32 -15.23
N LYS A 105 16.79 12.52 -15.20
CA LYS A 105 18.17 13.02 -15.37
C LYS A 105 18.64 13.03 -16.83
N LYS A 106 17.86 12.49 -17.76
CA LYS A 106 18.12 12.49 -19.20
C LYS A 106 17.34 13.59 -19.90
#